data_AF-A0A1C7MSW9-F1
#
_entry.id   AF-A0A1C7MSW9-F1
#
_cell.length_a   1.000
_cell.length_b   1.000
_cell.length_c   1.000
_cell.angle_alpha   90.00
_cell.angle_beta   90.00
_cell.angle_gamma   90.00
#
_symmetry.space_group_name_H-M   'P 1'
#
loop_
_entity.id
_entity.type
_entity.pdbx_description
1 polymer ?
#
loop_
_entity_poly.entity_id
_entity_poly.type
_entity_poly.pdbx_seq_one_letter_code
_entity_poly.pdbx_strand_id
1 'polypeptide(L)'
;MAQLSTPPLLRHSIPPSPTSSVNPNNSQFTPRKEFIREQRVISTFSLLTLSGTGAVRLYSFPAAVISALRRLFDHQNLIVSVREHASNNFFEFSLDRRPWANIKKLESEKLIVGIVSLILQHGYSFLSTIDYGREHDDCIAIAFSKPLSVPPSSSAIPLPNGSITSLPQPSRTLFAISFPSNTVLHIIDPPLHSTPAILQAVRNAWPRGVADEKKLGDSYIFKMKGYKWFQENTFATDSLRQILSLLSALDRHAFKLLTSLCLTKRSRLKDLWIFTGPTDDFPSNESAPSTPGNLSLELNREITPQSYSANVYVQLVRIFDS
;
A
#
# COMPACT_ATOMS: atom_id res chain seq x y z
N MET A 1 -46.85 5.89 -79.35
CA MET A 1 -45.68 6.76 -79.55
C MET A 1 -44.77 6.64 -78.33
N ALA A 2 -43.48 6.45 -78.58
CA ALA A 2 -42.33 6.43 -77.66
C ALA A 2 -42.20 5.22 -76.70
N GLN A 3 -41.50 4.20 -77.20
CA GLN A 3 -40.78 3.17 -76.42
C GLN A 3 -39.62 3.83 -75.65
N LEU A 4 -39.40 3.45 -74.38
CA LEU A 4 -38.17 3.77 -73.66
C LEU A 4 -37.09 2.74 -74.00
N SER A 5 -36.05 3.21 -74.67
CA SER A 5 -34.85 2.44 -75.02
C SER A 5 -33.84 2.46 -73.86
N THR A 6 -33.50 1.27 -73.35
CA THR A 6 -32.37 1.02 -72.45
C THR A 6 -31.03 1.15 -73.21
N PRO A 7 -30.00 1.83 -72.64
CA PRO A 7 -28.65 1.80 -73.19
C PRO A 7 -27.86 0.55 -72.73
N PRO A 8 -26.83 0.12 -73.49
CA PRO A 8 -26.21 -1.20 -73.36
C PRO A 8 -25.15 -1.28 -72.24
N LEU A 9 -25.10 -2.47 -71.62
CA LEU A 9 -24.06 -2.93 -70.70
C LEU A 9 -22.70 -3.02 -71.39
N LEU A 10 -21.75 -2.15 -71.00
CA LEU A 10 -20.34 -2.30 -71.32
C LEU A 10 -19.76 -3.49 -70.53
N ARG A 11 -19.51 -4.62 -71.21
CA ARG A 11 -18.66 -5.69 -70.70
C ARG A 11 -17.22 -5.20 -70.64
N HIS A 12 -16.69 -4.95 -69.44
CA HIS A 12 -15.25 -4.87 -69.22
C HIS A 12 -14.67 -6.27 -69.05
N SER A 13 -13.68 -6.56 -69.86
CA SER A 13 -12.86 -7.77 -69.86
C SER A 13 -12.15 -7.91 -68.51
N ILE A 14 -12.34 -9.04 -67.83
CA ILE A 14 -11.58 -9.41 -66.63
C ILE A 14 -10.15 -9.76 -67.08
N PRO A 15 -9.09 -9.10 -66.58
CA PRO A 15 -7.73 -9.56 -66.82
C PRO A 15 -7.48 -10.87 -66.03
N PRO A 16 -6.72 -11.83 -66.58
CA PRO A 16 -6.48 -13.11 -65.91
C PRO A 16 -5.73 -12.87 -64.58
N SER A 17 -6.29 -13.42 -63.52
CA SER A 17 -5.68 -13.47 -62.19
C SER A 17 -4.28 -14.06 -62.28
N PRO A 18 -3.23 -13.45 -61.68
CA PRO A 18 -2.00 -14.16 -61.45
C PRO A 18 -2.30 -15.24 -60.41
N THR A 19 -2.25 -16.50 -60.84
CA THR A 19 -2.10 -17.67 -59.96
C THR A 19 -0.84 -17.47 -59.14
N SER A 20 -1.00 -16.88 -57.96
CA SER A 20 0.01 -16.86 -56.92
C SER A 20 -0.01 -18.24 -56.28
N SER A 21 1.10 -18.94 -56.45
CA SER A 21 1.44 -20.17 -55.75
C SER A 21 1.18 -20.00 -54.24
N VAL A 22 0.28 -20.84 -53.72
CA VAL A 22 0.10 -21.01 -52.29
C VAL A 22 1.35 -21.70 -51.77
N ASN A 23 2.33 -20.92 -51.30
CA ASN A 23 3.33 -21.40 -50.36
C ASN A 23 2.61 -21.65 -49.03
N PRO A 24 2.60 -22.88 -48.47
CA PRO A 24 1.85 -23.19 -47.26
C PRO A 24 2.43 -22.58 -45.96
N ASN A 25 3.51 -21.78 -46.06
CA ASN A 25 4.28 -21.34 -44.90
C ASN A 25 4.23 -19.83 -44.58
N ASN A 26 3.29 -19.05 -45.13
CA ASN A 26 3.33 -17.60 -44.86
C ASN A 26 1.98 -16.86 -44.81
N SER A 27 1.04 -17.36 -44.00
CA SER A 27 -0.17 -16.61 -43.61
C SER A 27 -0.18 -16.31 -42.11
N GLN A 28 0.90 -15.73 -41.59
CA GLN A 28 0.86 -15.13 -40.26
C GLN A 28 0.13 -13.79 -40.33
N PHE A 29 -1.20 -13.85 -40.39
CA PHE A 29 -2.06 -12.69 -40.21
C PHE A 29 -1.75 -12.09 -38.84
N THR A 30 -1.07 -10.93 -38.83
CA THR A 30 -0.77 -10.20 -37.60
C THR A 30 -1.82 -9.09 -37.49
N PRO A 31 -2.84 -9.22 -36.61
CA PRO A 31 -3.85 -8.18 -36.45
C PRO A 31 -3.19 -6.86 -36.05
N ARG A 32 -3.68 -5.75 -36.60
CA ARG A 32 -3.17 -4.42 -36.23
C ARG A 32 -3.42 -4.17 -34.74
N LYS A 33 -2.53 -3.41 -34.09
CA LYS A 33 -2.54 -3.20 -32.63
C LYS A 33 -3.87 -2.64 -32.12
N GLU A 34 -4.57 -1.86 -32.91
CA GLU A 34 -5.91 -1.31 -32.60
C GLU A 34 -7.03 -2.38 -32.57
N PHE A 35 -6.85 -3.54 -33.19
CA PHE A 35 -7.80 -4.67 -33.18
C PHE A 35 -7.40 -5.77 -32.20
N ILE A 36 -6.19 -5.70 -31.64
CA ILE A 36 -5.80 -6.53 -30.51
C ILE A 36 -6.52 -5.96 -29.30
N ARG A 37 -7.61 -6.61 -28.88
CA ARG A 37 -8.22 -6.33 -27.58
C ARG A 37 -7.18 -6.67 -26.53
N GLU A 38 -6.46 -5.67 -26.03
CA GLU A 38 -5.69 -5.81 -24.81
C GLU A 38 -6.61 -6.46 -23.79
N GLN A 39 -6.18 -7.58 -23.24
CA GLN A 39 -6.92 -8.32 -22.23
C GLN A 39 -6.92 -7.48 -20.95
N ARG A 40 -7.77 -6.45 -20.94
CA ARG A 40 -7.83 -5.46 -19.87
C ARG A 40 -8.39 -6.16 -18.64
N VAL A 41 -7.64 -6.05 -17.55
CA VAL A 41 -8.12 -6.46 -16.23
C VAL A 41 -9.26 -5.51 -15.87
N ILE A 42 -10.50 -6.01 -15.96
CA ILE A 42 -11.68 -5.27 -15.50
C ILE A 42 -11.61 -5.23 -13.97
N SER A 43 -11.76 -4.05 -13.40
CA SER A 43 -11.76 -3.87 -11.94
C SER A 43 -13.15 -3.47 -11.46
N THR A 44 -13.50 -3.95 -10.27
CA THR A 44 -14.60 -3.42 -9.46
C THR A 44 -14.10 -2.25 -8.62
N PHE A 45 -15.00 -1.35 -8.27
CA PHE A 45 -14.68 -0.17 -7.47
C PHE A 45 -15.57 -0.09 -6.24
N SER A 46 -15.00 0.32 -5.13
CA SER A 46 -15.69 0.48 -3.84
C SER A 46 -15.28 1.79 -3.19
N LEU A 47 -16.19 2.39 -2.42
CA LEU A 47 -15.97 3.68 -1.76
C LEU A 47 -16.12 3.53 -0.25
N LEU A 48 -15.14 4.02 0.49
CA LEU A 48 -15.17 4.18 1.94
C LEU A 48 -15.36 5.67 2.26
N THR A 49 -16.28 6.02 3.14
CA THR A 49 -16.35 7.37 3.70
C THR A 49 -16.39 7.34 5.23
N LEU A 50 -15.67 8.26 5.86
CA LEU A 50 -15.79 8.53 7.29
C LEU A 50 -16.63 9.79 7.43
N SER A 51 -17.75 9.69 8.13
CA SER A 51 -18.78 10.73 8.12
C SER A 51 -19.26 11.14 9.50
N GLY A 52 -19.70 12.39 9.60
CA GLY A 52 -20.10 13.02 10.84
C GLY A 52 -19.03 12.89 11.91
N THR A 53 -19.47 12.59 13.14
CA THR A 53 -18.56 12.39 14.27
C THR A 53 -18.17 10.93 14.50
N GLY A 54 -18.80 9.97 13.83
CA GLY A 54 -18.59 8.55 14.12
C GLY A 54 -19.13 7.54 13.11
N ALA A 55 -19.56 7.95 11.92
CA ALA A 55 -20.06 7.01 10.92
C ALA A 55 -18.94 6.49 10.01
N VAL A 56 -19.01 5.22 9.63
CA VAL A 56 -18.19 4.60 8.58
C VAL A 56 -19.13 4.04 7.53
N ARG A 57 -19.09 4.59 6.32
CA ARG A 57 -19.94 4.20 5.21
C ARG A 57 -19.14 3.45 4.16
N LEU A 58 -19.74 2.40 3.63
CA LEU A 58 -19.16 1.46 2.69
C LEU A 58 -20.12 1.35 1.51
N TYR A 59 -19.62 1.64 0.31
CA TYR A 59 -20.37 1.50 -0.93
C TYR A 59 -19.70 0.44 -1.79
N SER A 60 -20.49 -0.53 -2.25
CA SER A 60 -20.07 -1.61 -3.14
C SER A 60 -18.94 -2.48 -2.57
N PHE A 61 -18.89 -2.66 -1.25
CA PHE A 61 -18.00 -3.64 -0.61
C PHE A 61 -18.72 -4.98 -0.40
N PRO A 62 -18.05 -6.14 -0.64
CA PRO A 62 -18.64 -7.45 -0.43
C PRO A 62 -18.78 -7.78 1.06
N ALA A 63 -19.69 -8.71 1.36
CA ALA A 63 -19.99 -9.15 2.73
C ALA A 63 -18.75 -9.60 3.54
N ALA A 64 -17.72 -10.15 2.88
CA ALA A 64 -16.47 -10.53 3.53
C ALA A 64 -15.75 -9.32 4.17
N VAL A 65 -15.61 -8.21 3.42
CA VAL A 65 -14.99 -6.97 3.92
C VAL A 65 -15.86 -6.36 5.03
N ILE A 66 -17.17 -6.33 4.83
CA ILE A 66 -18.12 -5.82 5.83
C ILE A 66 -18.02 -6.62 7.14
N SER A 67 -17.98 -7.95 7.05
CA SER A 67 -17.87 -8.84 8.22
C SER A 67 -16.53 -8.68 8.94
N ALA A 68 -15.45 -8.49 8.18
CA ALA A 68 -14.13 -8.25 8.76
C ALA A 68 -14.04 -6.87 9.45
N LEU A 69 -14.60 -5.81 8.86
CA LEU A 69 -14.71 -4.50 9.52
C LEU A 69 -15.61 -4.55 10.76
N ARG A 70 -16.73 -5.28 10.70
CA ARG A 70 -17.58 -5.52 11.88
C ARG A 70 -16.76 -6.12 13.03
N ARG A 71 -15.98 -7.17 12.77
CA ARG A 71 -15.11 -7.80 13.78
C ARG A 71 -14.07 -6.82 14.34
N LEU A 72 -13.48 -5.96 13.50
CA LEU A 72 -12.54 -4.93 13.94
C LEU A 72 -13.19 -3.95 14.92
N PHE A 73 -14.41 -3.49 14.63
CA PHE A 73 -15.13 -2.55 15.48
C PHE A 73 -15.69 -3.21 16.75
N ASP A 74 -16.17 -4.46 16.65
CA ASP A 74 -16.66 -5.23 17.80
C ASP A 74 -15.54 -5.54 18.79
N HIS A 75 -14.33 -5.86 18.31
CA HIS A 75 -13.17 -6.09 19.19
C HIS A 75 -12.86 -4.88 20.07
N GLN A 76 -13.13 -3.68 19.57
CA GLN A 76 -12.94 -2.44 20.31
C GLN A 76 -14.21 -1.97 21.04
N ASN A 77 -15.33 -2.71 20.98
CA ASN A 77 -16.65 -2.31 21.46
C ASN A 77 -17.04 -0.92 20.96
N LEU A 78 -17.00 -0.73 19.63
CA LEU A 78 -17.32 0.54 18.99
C LEU A 78 -18.67 0.55 18.29
N ILE A 79 -19.33 -0.57 18.01
CA ILE A 79 -20.58 -0.54 17.22
C ILE A 79 -21.75 -0.07 18.09
N VAL A 80 -22.39 1.05 17.72
CA VAL A 80 -23.66 1.52 18.31
C VAL A 80 -24.85 1.00 17.52
N SER A 81 -24.79 1.17 16.20
CA SER A 81 -25.84 0.73 15.29
C SER A 81 -25.26 0.44 13.91
N VAL A 82 -25.99 -0.36 13.15
CA VAL A 82 -25.63 -0.70 11.78
C VAL A 82 -26.84 -0.49 10.87
N ARG A 83 -26.60 0.11 9.72
CA ARG A 83 -27.62 0.34 8.69
C ARG A 83 -27.17 -0.29 7.38
N GLU A 84 -28.06 -1.01 6.73
CA GLU A 84 -27.83 -1.63 5.44
C GLU A 84 -28.93 -1.20 4.46
N HIS A 85 -28.53 -0.80 3.26
CA HIS A 85 -29.44 -0.57 2.15
C HIS A 85 -28.96 -1.38 0.95
N ALA A 86 -29.43 -2.63 0.86
CA ALA A 86 -29.02 -3.58 -0.17
C ALA A 86 -29.24 -3.05 -1.60
N SER A 87 -30.31 -2.29 -1.85
CA SER A 87 -30.60 -1.71 -3.17
C SER A 87 -29.50 -0.78 -3.69
N ASN A 88 -28.76 -0.14 -2.78
CA ASN A 88 -27.73 0.84 -3.09
C ASN A 88 -26.31 0.30 -2.86
N ASN A 89 -26.17 -1.00 -2.59
CA ASN A 89 -24.93 -1.63 -2.14
C ASN A 89 -24.25 -0.84 -1.01
N PHE A 90 -25.06 -0.35 -0.07
CA PHE A 90 -24.63 0.58 0.97
C PHE A 90 -24.69 -0.06 2.35
N PHE A 91 -23.65 0.17 3.13
CA PHE A 91 -23.55 -0.27 4.51
C PHE A 91 -22.95 0.82 5.38
N GLU A 92 -23.49 1.03 6.57
CA GLU A 92 -23.02 2.05 7.51
C GLU A 92 -22.89 1.49 8.92
N PHE A 93 -21.73 1.72 9.53
CA PHE A 93 -21.49 1.54 10.95
C PHE A 93 -21.57 2.90 11.64
N SER A 94 -22.41 3.00 12.67
CA SER A 94 -22.35 4.11 13.62
C SER A 94 -21.48 3.70 14.80
N LEU A 95 -20.39 4.43 15.01
CA LEU A 95 -19.39 4.12 16.02
C LEU A 95 -19.57 4.96 17.30
N ASP A 96 -19.39 4.30 18.43
CA ASP A 96 -19.37 4.87 19.76
C ASP A 96 -18.11 5.72 19.95
N ARG A 97 -18.09 6.56 21.01
CA ARG A 97 -16.98 7.46 21.35
C ARG A 97 -16.61 8.48 20.29
N ARG A 98 -17.37 8.53 19.18
CA ARG A 98 -17.29 9.54 18.13
C ARG A 98 -15.84 9.76 17.66
N PRO A 99 -15.19 8.74 17.06
CA PRO A 99 -13.76 8.79 16.71
C PRO A 99 -13.41 9.94 15.76
N TRP A 100 -14.36 10.43 14.97
CA TRP A 100 -14.12 11.51 14.01
C TRP A 100 -14.30 12.91 14.61
N ALA A 101 -14.89 13.03 15.81
CA ALA A 101 -15.01 14.32 16.51
C ALA A 101 -13.65 14.96 16.78
N ASN A 102 -12.64 14.13 17.07
CA ASN A 102 -11.24 14.53 17.08
C ASN A 102 -10.40 13.52 16.28
N ILE A 103 -10.50 13.64 14.95
CA ILE A 103 -9.84 12.74 14.00
C ILE A 103 -8.29 12.74 14.09
N LYS A 104 -7.70 13.72 14.78
CA LYS A 104 -6.24 13.83 15.02
C LYS A 104 -5.79 13.15 16.30
N LYS A 105 -6.71 12.58 17.07
CA LYS A 105 -6.37 11.74 18.22
C LYS A 105 -5.73 10.45 17.70
N LEU A 106 -4.69 9.99 18.40
CA LEU A 106 -3.95 8.77 18.02
C LEU A 106 -4.89 7.57 17.79
N GLU A 107 -5.85 7.34 18.69
CA GLU A 107 -6.82 6.23 18.54
C GLU A 107 -7.66 6.32 17.26
N SER A 108 -8.03 7.54 16.85
CA SER A 108 -8.79 7.76 15.62
C SER A 108 -7.93 7.50 14.39
N GLU A 109 -6.68 7.94 14.40
CA GLU A 109 -5.72 7.69 13.31
C GLU A 109 -5.38 6.20 13.21
N LYS A 110 -5.18 5.50 14.34
CA LYS A 110 -5.05 4.04 14.43
C LYS A 110 -6.24 3.34 13.79
N LEU A 111 -7.46 3.77 14.11
CA LEU A 111 -8.66 3.20 13.54
C LEU A 111 -8.72 3.39 12.01
N ILE A 112 -8.32 4.55 11.49
CA ILE A 112 -8.24 4.80 10.04
C ILE A 112 -7.23 3.84 9.38
N VAL A 113 -6.02 3.72 9.95
CA VAL A 113 -4.99 2.82 9.44
C VAL A 113 -5.47 1.36 9.47
N GLY A 114 -6.14 0.95 10.55
CA GLY A 114 -6.73 -0.38 10.69
C GLY A 114 -7.80 -0.68 9.63
N ILE A 115 -8.72 0.27 9.37
CA ILE A 115 -9.74 0.13 8.32
C ILE A 115 -9.09 -0.01 6.95
N VAL A 116 -8.13 0.87 6.61
CA VAL A 116 -7.44 0.84 5.31
C VAL A 116 -6.65 -0.45 5.15
N SER A 117 -5.89 -0.86 6.17
CA SER A 117 -5.12 -2.11 6.18
C SER A 117 -6.01 -3.31 5.90
N LEU A 118 -7.14 -3.41 6.60
CA LEU A 118 -8.09 -4.51 6.42
C LEU A 118 -8.67 -4.55 5.00
N ILE A 119 -9.03 -3.40 4.42
CA ILE A 119 -9.54 -3.34 3.05
C ILE A 119 -8.48 -3.83 2.05
N LEU A 120 -7.22 -3.41 2.19
CA LEU A 120 -6.14 -3.84 1.32
C LEU A 120 -5.84 -5.34 1.45
N GLN A 121 -5.90 -5.89 2.67
CA GLN A 121 -5.76 -7.33 2.91
C GLN A 121 -6.82 -8.17 2.18
N HIS A 122 -7.98 -7.58 1.85
CA HIS A 122 -9.02 -8.22 1.05
C HIS A 122 -8.79 -8.09 -0.47
N GLY A 123 -7.59 -7.71 -0.90
CA GLY A 123 -7.17 -7.63 -2.30
C GLY A 123 -7.61 -6.34 -3.00
N TYR A 124 -7.98 -5.32 -2.24
CA TYR A 124 -8.24 -4.00 -2.79
C TYR A 124 -6.92 -3.22 -2.95
N SER A 125 -6.89 -2.33 -3.93
CA SER A 125 -5.83 -1.34 -4.12
C SER A 125 -6.40 0.05 -3.87
N PHE A 126 -5.63 0.88 -3.15
CA PHE A 126 -5.95 2.30 -3.00
C PHE A 126 -5.86 2.99 -4.36
N LEU A 127 -6.83 3.84 -4.69
CA LEU A 127 -6.79 4.68 -5.89
C LEU A 127 -6.50 6.13 -5.52
N SER A 128 -7.44 6.76 -4.81
CA SER A 128 -7.38 8.17 -4.50
C SER A 128 -8.38 8.53 -3.40
N THR A 129 -8.19 9.72 -2.82
CA THR A 129 -9.25 10.40 -2.08
C THR A 129 -10.18 11.12 -3.06
N ILE A 130 -11.49 11.10 -2.79
CA ILE A 130 -12.49 11.78 -3.61
C ILE A 130 -13.07 12.96 -2.81
N ASP A 131 -13.07 14.14 -3.40
CA ASP A 131 -13.67 15.34 -2.79
C ASP A 131 -15.04 15.71 -3.38
N TYR A 132 -15.42 15.14 -4.53
CA TYR A 132 -16.69 15.40 -5.19
C TYR A 132 -17.84 14.58 -4.57
N GLY A 133 -18.99 15.21 -4.36
CA GLY A 133 -20.19 14.54 -3.84
C GLY A 133 -20.13 14.15 -2.35
N ARG A 134 -19.17 14.69 -1.60
CA ARG A 134 -19.08 14.52 -0.15
C ARG A 134 -20.29 15.16 0.54
N GLU A 135 -20.87 14.44 1.50
CA GLU A 135 -21.83 15.06 2.41
C GLU A 135 -21.12 16.13 3.25
N HIS A 136 -21.89 17.14 3.68
CA HIS A 136 -21.38 18.30 4.40
C HIS A 136 -20.54 17.95 5.65
N ASP A 137 -20.72 16.76 6.19
CA ASP A 137 -20.14 16.22 7.41
C ASP A 137 -19.13 15.10 7.15
N ASP A 138 -18.98 14.61 5.91
CA ASP A 138 -17.92 13.64 5.54
C ASP A 138 -16.55 14.22 5.87
N CYS A 139 -15.71 13.50 6.61
CA CYS A 139 -14.33 13.87 6.90
C CYS A 139 -13.39 13.50 5.75
N ILE A 140 -13.57 12.30 5.19
CA ILE A 140 -12.75 11.75 4.10
C ILE A 140 -13.58 10.74 3.30
N ALA A 141 -13.34 10.68 1.99
CA ALA A 141 -13.81 9.63 1.10
C ALA A 141 -12.65 9.04 0.31
N ILE A 142 -12.55 7.71 0.26
CA ILE A 142 -11.46 6.95 -0.36
C ILE A 142 -12.04 5.95 -1.34
N ALA A 143 -11.54 5.99 -2.57
CA ALA A 143 -11.86 5.01 -3.59
C ALA A 143 -10.82 3.89 -3.65
N PHE A 144 -11.33 2.67 -3.84
CA PHE A 144 -10.53 1.47 -4.00
C PHE A 144 -10.93 0.73 -5.27
N SER A 145 -9.99 -0.02 -5.85
CA SER A 145 -10.26 -0.98 -6.92
C SER A 145 -9.90 -2.40 -6.51
N LYS A 146 -10.57 -3.38 -7.11
CA LYS A 146 -10.19 -4.78 -7.03
C LYS A 146 -10.41 -5.45 -8.38
N PRO A 147 -9.40 -6.11 -8.97
CA PRO A 147 -9.55 -6.90 -10.20
C PRO A 147 -10.73 -7.88 -10.09
N LEU A 148 -11.59 -7.90 -11.10
CA LEU A 148 -12.68 -8.86 -11.19
C LEU A 148 -12.07 -10.22 -11.54
N SER A 149 -12.25 -11.21 -10.66
CA SER A 149 -11.93 -12.61 -10.97
C SER A 149 -12.98 -13.12 -11.95
N VAL A 150 -12.74 -12.95 -13.25
CA VAL A 150 -13.63 -13.51 -14.29
C VAL A 150 -13.45 -15.03 -14.27
N PRO A 151 -14.50 -15.83 -13.97
CA PRO A 151 -14.41 -17.28 -14.16
C PRO A 151 -14.17 -17.56 -15.65
N PRO A 152 -13.32 -18.54 -16.03
CA PRO A 152 -13.09 -18.84 -17.43
C PRO A 152 -14.42 -19.25 -18.07
N SER A 153 -14.99 -18.35 -18.87
CA SER A 153 -16.19 -18.59 -19.66
C SER A 153 -15.91 -19.73 -20.64
N SER A 154 -16.80 -20.74 -20.65
CA SER A 154 -16.69 -22.02 -21.37
C SER A 154 -16.72 -21.95 -22.91
N SER A 155 -16.26 -20.87 -23.53
CA SER A 155 -16.26 -20.68 -24.98
C SER A 155 -14.98 -20.09 -25.57
N ALA A 156 -13.90 -19.96 -24.77
CA ALA A 156 -12.59 -19.65 -25.31
C ALA A 156 -11.85 -20.94 -25.71
N ILE A 157 -11.61 -21.10 -27.00
CA ILE A 157 -10.70 -22.09 -27.58
C ILE A 157 -9.38 -22.06 -26.78
N PRO A 158 -8.86 -23.20 -26.31
CA PRO A 158 -7.63 -23.21 -25.53
C PRO A 158 -6.46 -22.84 -26.44
N LEU A 159 -5.96 -21.61 -26.34
CA LEU A 159 -4.59 -21.31 -26.74
C LEU A 159 -3.65 -21.88 -25.67
N PRO A 160 -2.62 -22.65 -26.04
CA PRO A 160 -1.58 -23.03 -25.11
C PRO A 160 -0.81 -21.77 -24.71
N ASN A 161 -0.70 -21.50 -23.40
CA ASN A 161 0.14 -20.47 -22.75
C ASN A 161 -0.47 -19.11 -22.38
N GLY A 162 -1.79 -18.96 -22.31
CA GLY A 162 -2.42 -17.78 -21.71
C GLY A 162 -2.63 -17.88 -20.20
N SER A 163 -1.56 -18.02 -19.40
CA SER A 163 -1.66 -18.03 -17.93
C SER A 163 -2.15 -16.67 -17.44
N ILE A 164 -3.44 -16.55 -17.10
CA ILE A 164 -3.97 -15.41 -16.33
C ILE A 164 -3.60 -15.65 -14.86
N THR A 165 -2.31 -15.60 -14.56
CA THR A 165 -1.79 -15.60 -13.21
C THR A 165 -2.10 -14.23 -12.60
N SER A 166 -3.21 -14.10 -11.89
CA SER A 166 -3.27 -13.09 -10.84
C SER A 166 -2.19 -13.47 -9.83
N LEU A 167 -1.00 -12.88 -9.95
CA LEU A 167 0.07 -13.07 -8.97
C LEU A 167 -0.54 -12.80 -7.59
N PRO A 168 -0.40 -13.70 -6.60
CA PRO A 168 -0.78 -13.38 -5.24
C PRO A 168 0.03 -12.15 -4.85
N GLN A 169 -0.66 -11.03 -4.64
CA GLN A 169 -0.01 -9.82 -4.16
C GLN A 169 0.65 -10.20 -2.83
N PRO A 170 1.98 -10.01 -2.68
CA PRO A 170 2.62 -10.30 -1.41
C PRO A 170 1.88 -9.51 -0.34
N SER A 171 1.55 -10.17 0.77
CA SER A 171 1.03 -9.48 1.94
C SER A 171 2.01 -8.36 2.27
N ARG A 172 1.49 -7.15 2.51
CA ARG A 172 2.31 -5.98 2.85
C ARG A 172 1.88 -5.44 4.19
N THR A 173 2.84 -5.15 5.06
CA THR A 173 2.53 -4.48 6.32
C THR A 173 2.27 -3.00 6.05
N LEU A 174 1.27 -2.46 6.74
CA LEU A 174 0.95 -1.04 6.72
C LEU A 174 1.32 -0.41 8.07
N PHE A 175 1.86 0.79 8.01
CA PHE A 175 2.01 1.66 9.15
C PHE A 175 1.79 3.11 8.68
N ALA A 176 1.68 4.05 9.61
CA ALA A 176 1.52 5.45 9.25
C ALA A 176 2.40 6.40 10.06
N ILE A 177 2.66 7.56 9.47
CA ILE A 177 3.23 8.72 10.15
C ILE A 177 2.20 9.84 10.07
N SER A 178 1.82 10.40 11.20
CA SER A 178 0.88 11.52 11.26
C SER A 178 1.50 12.76 11.89
N PHE A 179 0.97 13.92 11.51
CA PHE A 179 1.40 15.24 11.97
C PHE A 179 0.20 15.96 12.61
N PRO A 180 -0.23 15.54 13.82
CA PRO A 180 -1.40 16.08 14.50
C PRO A 180 -1.22 17.56 14.88
N SER A 181 0.02 18.01 15.07
CA SER A 181 0.35 19.40 15.28
C SER A 181 1.70 19.73 14.66
N ASN A 182 2.02 21.01 14.69
CA ASN A 182 3.27 21.55 14.16
C ASN A 182 4.54 21.15 14.93
N THR A 183 4.46 20.42 16.04
CA THR A 183 5.64 19.98 16.79
C THR A 183 5.48 18.53 17.26
N VAL A 184 4.37 17.88 16.89
CA VAL A 184 4.07 16.51 17.31
C VAL A 184 3.92 15.65 16.07
N LEU A 185 4.56 14.49 16.11
CA LEU A 185 4.53 13.46 15.10
C LEU A 185 4.11 12.15 15.76
N HIS A 186 3.16 11.43 15.18
CA HIS A 186 2.86 10.05 15.59
C HIS A 186 3.41 9.06 14.58
N ILE A 187 3.91 7.93 15.08
CA ILE A 187 4.21 6.74 14.29
C ILE A 187 3.22 5.68 14.75
N ILE A 188 2.40 5.22 13.82
CA ILE A 188 1.21 4.42 14.07
C ILE A 188 1.45 3.02 13.54
N ASP A 189 1.36 2.05 14.45
CA ASP A 189 1.50 0.61 14.20
C ASP A 189 2.71 0.24 13.29
N PRO A 190 3.94 0.71 13.60
CA PRO A 190 5.13 0.34 12.86
C PRO A 190 5.37 -1.19 12.94
N PRO A 191 5.88 -1.82 11.86
CA PRO A 191 6.22 -3.24 11.87
C PRO A 191 7.30 -3.53 12.91
N LEU A 192 7.20 -4.64 13.65
CA LEU A 192 8.03 -4.91 14.82
C LEU A 192 9.53 -4.92 14.46
N HIS A 193 9.90 -5.67 13.42
CA HIS A 193 11.29 -5.84 12.98
C HIS A 193 11.92 -4.54 12.45
N SER A 194 11.11 -3.67 11.85
CA SER A 194 11.57 -2.42 11.23
C SER A 194 11.41 -1.20 12.14
N THR A 195 10.79 -1.36 13.32
CA THR A 195 10.53 -0.25 14.24
C THR A 195 11.80 0.55 14.55
N PRO A 196 12.95 -0.04 14.97
CA PRO A 196 14.15 0.73 15.28
C PRO A 196 14.64 1.59 14.11
N ALA A 197 14.56 1.07 12.89
CA ALA A 197 14.95 1.77 11.67
C ALA A 197 14.01 2.96 11.37
N ILE A 198 12.69 2.75 11.52
CA ILE A 198 11.69 3.81 11.34
C ILE A 198 11.88 4.93 12.38
N LEU A 199 12.07 4.58 13.65
CA LEU A 199 12.32 5.57 14.70
C LEU A 199 13.61 6.35 14.41
N GLN A 200 14.67 5.66 13.98
CA GLN A 200 15.93 6.32 13.63
C GLN A 200 15.80 7.25 12.43
N ALA A 201 15.04 6.85 11.40
CA ALA A 201 14.74 7.69 10.25
C ALA A 201 14.05 9.00 10.67
N VAL A 202 13.08 8.90 11.59
CA VAL A 202 12.40 10.07 12.16
C VAL A 202 13.33 10.91 13.02
N ARG A 203 14.23 10.34 13.82
CA ARG A 203 15.21 11.14 14.58
C ARG A 203 16.18 11.90 13.66
N ASN A 204 16.64 11.26 12.59
CA ASN A 204 17.65 11.81 11.68
C ASN A 204 17.09 12.86 10.72
N ALA A 205 15.82 12.74 10.32
CA ALA A 205 15.22 13.67 9.38
C ALA A 205 14.97 15.07 9.98
N TRP A 206 15.14 15.26 11.30
CA TRP A 206 14.90 16.52 11.98
C TRP A 206 16.19 17.19 12.48
N PRO A 207 16.64 18.29 11.83
CA PRO A 207 17.92 18.94 12.12
C PRO A 207 18.07 19.43 13.56
N ARG A 208 16.97 19.85 14.18
CA ARG A 208 16.97 20.35 15.57
C ARG A 208 16.78 19.23 16.61
N GLY A 209 16.52 18.01 16.15
CA GLY A 209 16.34 16.83 16.99
C GLY A 209 14.95 16.72 17.64
N VAL A 210 14.83 15.66 18.43
CA VAL A 210 13.63 15.30 19.19
C VAL A 210 13.72 15.90 20.60
N ALA A 211 12.62 16.50 21.06
CA ALA A 211 12.46 17.06 22.40
C ALA A 211 12.00 16.00 23.40
N ASP A 212 11.04 15.17 22.99
CA ASP A 212 10.48 14.10 23.80
C ASP A 212 10.04 12.94 22.88
N GLU A 213 10.19 11.72 23.37
CA GLU A 213 9.77 10.50 22.68
C GLU A 213 9.03 9.60 23.65
N LYS A 214 7.79 9.24 23.31
CA LYS A 214 6.92 8.43 24.15
C LYS A 214 6.33 7.27 23.36
N LYS A 215 6.49 6.05 23.87
CA LYS A 215 5.74 4.88 23.38
C LYS A 215 4.34 4.84 24.02
N LEU A 216 3.32 4.59 23.22
CA LEU A 216 1.92 4.45 23.67
C LEU A 216 1.30 3.24 22.97
N GLY A 217 1.21 2.11 23.69
CA GLY A 217 0.88 0.83 23.08
C GLY A 217 1.92 0.47 22.02
N ASP A 218 1.47 0.14 20.82
CA ASP A 218 2.33 -0.17 19.67
C ASP A 218 2.72 1.07 18.86
N SER A 219 2.26 2.26 19.24
CA SER A 219 2.55 3.51 18.54
C SER A 219 3.57 4.37 19.30
N TYR A 220 4.16 5.34 18.60
CA TYR A 220 5.16 6.25 19.15
C TYR A 220 4.77 7.70 18.90
N ILE A 221 5.03 8.57 19.88
CA ILE A 221 4.77 10.00 19.82
C ILE A 221 6.10 10.72 19.96
N PHE A 222 6.41 11.57 19.01
CA PHE A 222 7.59 12.41 18.99
C PHE A 222 7.17 13.86 19.14
N LYS A 223 7.75 14.54 20.12
CA LYS A 223 7.72 16.00 20.22
C LYS A 223 9.03 16.53 19.67
N MET A 224 8.99 17.37 18.65
CA MET A 224 10.20 17.85 17.95
C MET A 224 10.70 19.15 18.57
N LYS A 225 12.02 19.37 18.59
CA LYS A 225 12.60 20.64 19.02
C LYS A 225 12.46 21.68 17.92
N GLY A 226 12.03 22.89 18.31
CA GLY A 226 12.12 24.08 17.47
C GLY A 226 10.80 24.61 16.91
N TYR A 227 10.88 25.30 15.77
CA TYR A 227 9.74 26.00 15.19
C TYR A 227 8.81 25.04 14.45
N LYS A 228 7.55 25.43 14.51
CA LYS A 228 6.33 24.76 14.06
C LYS A 228 6.44 24.37 12.57
N TRP A 229 6.09 23.14 12.19
CA TRP A 229 6.00 22.69 10.79
C TRP A 229 5.24 23.70 9.91
N PHE A 230 5.67 23.85 8.65
CA PHE A 230 4.97 24.62 7.63
C PHE A 230 4.65 26.07 8.01
N GLN A 231 5.42 26.68 8.92
CA GLN A 231 5.34 28.12 9.13
C GLN A 231 6.10 28.86 8.05
N GLU A 232 5.51 29.98 7.61
CA GLU A 232 6.02 30.92 6.61
C GLU A 232 7.45 31.41 6.91
N ASN A 233 7.86 31.40 8.19
CA ASN A 233 9.19 31.79 8.66
C ASN A 233 10.23 30.65 8.71
N THR A 234 9.84 29.43 8.36
CA THR A 234 10.78 28.34 8.06
C THR A 234 10.97 28.35 6.56
N PHE A 235 12.21 28.49 6.06
CA PHE A 235 12.47 28.43 4.64
C PHE A 235 11.83 27.16 4.07
N ALA A 236 10.88 27.28 3.14
CA ALA A 236 10.13 26.14 2.60
C ALA A 236 11.07 25.01 2.10
N THR A 237 12.26 25.39 1.63
CA THR A 237 13.37 24.52 1.24
C THR A 237 13.83 23.58 2.35
N ASP A 238 13.86 24.02 3.61
CA ASP A 238 14.29 23.20 4.74
C ASP A 238 13.24 22.13 5.08
N SER A 239 11.96 22.49 5.00
CA SER A 239 10.86 21.52 5.23
C SER A 239 10.84 20.45 4.14
N LEU A 240 11.01 20.82 2.87
CA LEU A 240 11.07 19.86 1.77
C LEU A 240 12.28 18.92 1.90
N ARG A 241 13.44 19.43 2.31
CA ARG A 241 14.63 18.61 2.55
C ARG A 241 14.40 17.58 3.66
N GLN A 242 13.71 17.97 4.74
CA GLN A 242 13.36 17.06 5.84
C GLN A 242 12.42 15.95 5.36
N ILE A 243 11.39 16.31 4.60
CA ILE A 243 10.45 15.35 3.99
C ILE A 243 11.18 14.38 3.08
N LEU A 244 12.03 14.87 2.18
CA LEU A 244 12.81 14.03 1.27
C LEU A 244 13.77 13.12 2.04
N SER A 245 14.40 13.62 3.10
CA SER A 245 15.28 12.82 3.96
C SER A 245 14.53 11.66 4.63
N LEU A 246 13.36 11.93 5.20
CA LEU A 246 12.50 10.92 5.81
C LEU A 246 12.04 9.88 4.78
N LEU A 247 11.50 10.33 3.63
CA LEU A 247 11.03 9.43 2.57
C LEU A 247 12.18 8.56 2.02
N SER A 248 13.36 9.14 1.80
CA SER A 248 14.54 8.40 1.34
C SER A 248 15.05 7.41 2.38
N ALA A 249 14.91 7.73 3.66
CA ALA A 249 15.28 6.82 4.74
C ALA A 249 14.32 5.64 4.83
N LEU A 250 13.01 5.87 4.70
CA LEU A 250 12.01 4.81 4.69
C LEU A 250 12.11 3.92 3.44
N ASP A 251 12.38 4.50 2.27
CA ASP A 251 12.55 3.76 1.02
C ASP A 251 13.76 2.80 1.08
N ARG A 252 14.85 3.20 1.76
CA ARG A 252 16.00 2.32 2.05
C ARG A 252 15.64 1.09 2.89
N HIS A 253 14.52 1.13 3.60
CA HIS A 253 13.96 0.01 4.35
C HIS A 253 12.76 -0.65 3.64
N ALA A 254 12.66 -0.46 2.33
CA ALA A 254 11.60 -0.99 1.47
C ALA A 254 10.17 -0.51 1.84
N PHE A 255 10.05 0.60 2.55
CA PHE A 255 8.76 1.24 2.82
C PHE A 255 8.44 2.28 1.74
N LYS A 256 7.31 2.09 1.08
CA LYS A 256 6.80 2.98 0.05
C LYS A 256 5.64 3.79 0.60
N LEU A 257 5.61 5.09 0.32
CA LEU A 257 4.46 5.93 0.61
C LEU A 257 3.28 5.47 -0.25
N LEU A 258 2.26 4.89 0.37
CA LEU A 258 1.03 4.46 -0.31
C LEU A 258 0.16 5.67 -0.63
N THR A 259 -0.08 6.52 0.36
CA THR A 259 -0.94 7.69 0.22
C THR A 259 -0.70 8.72 1.31
N SER A 260 -1.13 9.95 1.06
CA SER A 260 -1.21 11.01 2.04
C SER A 260 -2.65 11.53 2.13
N LEU A 261 -3.19 11.60 3.35
CA LEU A 261 -4.57 11.92 3.63
C LEU A 261 -4.65 13.27 4.35
N CYS A 262 -5.64 14.08 3.95
CA CYS A 262 -5.99 15.30 4.69
C CYS A 262 -7.17 14.96 5.61
N LEU A 263 -6.93 14.96 6.92
CA LEU A 263 -7.97 14.58 7.89
C LEU A 263 -8.87 15.76 8.30
N THR A 264 -8.48 17.00 8.01
CA THR A 264 -9.23 18.18 8.46
C THR A 264 -9.66 19.06 7.29
N LYS A 265 -10.92 19.49 7.28
CA LYS A 265 -11.49 20.32 6.20
C LYS A 265 -10.84 21.71 6.09
N ARG A 266 -10.22 22.19 7.17
CA ARG A 266 -9.65 23.54 7.27
C ARG A 266 -8.16 23.59 6.93
N SER A 267 -7.51 22.44 6.82
CA SER A 267 -6.09 22.36 6.48
C SER A 267 -5.96 21.88 5.04
N ARG A 268 -5.08 22.51 4.26
CA ARG A 268 -4.63 21.92 2.98
C ARG A 268 -3.50 20.93 3.19
N LEU A 269 -3.01 20.81 4.42
CA LEU A 269 -1.88 19.97 4.75
C LEU A 269 -2.35 18.50 4.81
N LYS A 270 -1.54 17.63 4.22
CA LYS A 270 -1.75 16.18 4.20
C LYS A 270 -1.04 15.62 5.42
N ASP A 271 -1.75 15.54 6.55
CA ASP A 271 -1.14 15.27 7.85
C ASP A 271 -1.27 13.82 8.34
N LEU A 272 -1.64 12.87 7.48
CA LEU A 272 -1.50 11.43 7.72
C LEU A 272 -0.91 10.76 6.49
N TRP A 273 0.27 10.16 6.63
CA TRP A 273 0.99 9.45 5.57
C TRP A 273 0.97 7.96 5.86
N ILE A 274 0.40 7.17 4.95
CA ILE A 274 0.30 5.72 5.09
C ILE A 274 1.38 5.10 4.22
N PHE A 275 2.16 4.20 4.80
CA PHE A 275 3.24 3.49 4.15
C PHE A 275 2.91 2.01 4.03
N THR A 276 3.48 1.38 3.02
CA THR A 276 3.40 -0.07 2.80
C THR A 276 4.81 -0.63 2.67
N GLY A 277 5.08 -1.77 3.27
CA GLY A 277 6.39 -2.41 3.26
C GLY A 277 6.32 -3.94 3.27
N PRO A 278 7.49 -4.59 3.36
CA PRO A 278 7.55 -6.04 3.47
C PRO A 278 6.80 -6.52 4.72
N THR A 279 6.16 -7.69 4.61
CA THR A 279 5.63 -8.38 5.78
C THR A 279 6.73 -9.01 6.60
N ASP A 280 6.42 -9.20 7.88
CA ASP A 280 7.26 -9.88 8.85
C ASP A 280 7.42 -11.38 8.54
N ASP A 281 6.70 -11.89 7.53
CA ASP A 281 6.80 -13.26 7.01
C ASP A 281 8.02 -13.42 6.10
N PHE A 282 9.20 -13.48 6.71
CA PHE A 282 10.29 -14.23 6.07
C PHE A 282 9.97 -15.72 6.26
N PRO A 283 9.66 -16.51 5.21
CA PRO A 283 10.02 -17.90 5.28
C PRO A 283 11.54 -17.92 5.36
N SER A 284 12.07 -18.19 6.55
CA SER A 284 13.41 -18.74 6.68
C SER A 284 13.42 -20.04 5.89
N ASN A 285 13.64 -19.95 4.58
CA ASN A 285 14.23 -21.02 3.80
C ASN A 285 15.67 -21.11 4.32
N GLU A 286 15.80 -21.74 5.48
CA GLU A 286 17.03 -22.31 5.99
C GLU A 286 17.47 -23.29 4.91
N SER A 287 18.31 -22.78 3.99
CA SER A 287 19.04 -23.62 3.08
C SER A 287 19.86 -24.53 3.98
N ALA A 288 19.48 -25.80 4.05
CA ALA A 288 20.12 -26.81 4.86
C ALA A 288 21.66 -26.68 4.74
N PRO A 289 22.41 -26.79 5.84
CA PRO A 289 23.86 -26.83 5.76
C PRO A 289 24.22 -28.09 4.95
N SER A 290 24.73 -27.88 3.74
CA SER A 290 25.31 -28.93 2.93
C SER A 290 26.42 -29.60 3.75
N THR A 291 26.15 -30.83 4.16
CA THR A 291 27.10 -31.75 4.78
C THR A 291 28.40 -31.75 3.98
N PRO A 292 29.58 -31.46 4.57
CA PRO A 292 30.83 -31.66 3.87
C PRO A 292 31.10 -33.17 3.82
N GLY A 293 31.10 -33.70 2.59
CA GLY A 293 31.50 -35.07 2.31
C GLY A 293 32.94 -35.32 2.74
N ASN A 294 33.14 -36.45 3.42
CA ASN A 294 34.42 -37.03 3.74
C ASN A 294 35.33 -37.09 2.50
N LEU A 295 36.48 -36.42 2.58
CA LEU A 295 37.71 -36.87 1.94
C LEU A 295 38.83 -36.81 2.99
N SER A 296 39.04 -37.98 3.59
CA SER A 296 40.21 -38.34 4.37
C SER A 296 41.41 -38.49 3.44
N LEU A 297 42.52 -37.84 3.76
CA LEU A 297 43.93 -38.27 3.60
C LEU A 297 44.75 -37.25 4.41
N GLU A 298 45.22 -37.64 5.61
CA GLU A 298 46.64 -37.94 5.91
C GLU A 298 47.55 -36.68 5.84
N LEU A 299 48.50 -36.39 6.73
CA LEU A 299 49.10 -37.02 7.90
C LEU A 299 50.17 -35.99 8.37
N ASN A 300 50.20 -35.59 9.64
CA ASN A 300 51.39 -35.61 10.51
C ASN A 300 51.34 -34.63 11.70
N ARG A 301 51.76 -35.21 12.83
CA ARG A 301 52.01 -34.66 14.15
C ARG A 301 52.98 -33.48 14.15
N GLU A 302 52.81 -32.53 15.09
CA GLU A 302 53.79 -32.33 16.17
C GLU A 302 53.27 -31.45 17.32
N ILE A 303 53.84 -31.73 18.50
CA ILE A 303 53.56 -31.26 19.87
C ILE A 303 54.34 -29.95 20.10
N THR A 304 53.87 -28.91 20.81
CA THR A 304 54.14 -28.57 22.23
C THR A 304 53.66 -27.10 22.50
N PRO A 305 53.30 -26.70 23.74
CA PRO A 305 52.61 -25.43 24.05
C PRO A 305 53.53 -24.33 24.62
N GLN A 306 53.14 -23.05 24.50
CA GLN A 306 53.71 -21.96 25.32
C GLN A 306 52.68 -20.90 25.73
N SER A 307 52.38 -20.94 27.04
CA SER A 307 52.21 -19.84 28.00
C SER A 307 52.35 -18.40 27.49
N TYR A 308 51.42 -17.52 27.87
CA TYR A 308 51.72 -16.33 28.69
C TYR A 308 50.49 -15.86 29.49
N SER A 309 50.74 -15.54 30.76
CA SER A 309 49.79 -15.16 31.81
C SER A 309 49.60 -13.65 31.97
N ALA A 310 48.42 -13.28 32.46
CA ALA A 310 48.10 -12.28 33.50
C ALA A 310 48.47 -10.79 33.36
N ASN A 311 47.44 -9.93 33.43
CA ASN A 311 47.20 -8.89 34.48
C ASN A 311 45.91 -8.12 34.09
N VAL A 312 44.78 -8.19 34.81
CA VAL A 312 44.42 -7.70 36.16
C VAL A 312 44.24 -6.18 36.24
N TYR A 313 42.96 -5.79 36.40
CA TYR A 313 42.35 -4.64 37.12
C TYR A 313 42.90 -3.22 36.90
N VAL A 314 41.99 -2.24 36.69
CA VAL A 314 41.56 -1.27 37.71
C VAL A 314 40.29 -0.54 37.25
N GLN A 315 39.36 -0.48 38.20
CA GLN A 315 38.08 0.19 38.25
C GLN A 315 38.26 1.63 38.76
N LEU A 316 37.55 2.63 38.22
CA LEU A 316 37.46 3.95 38.85
C LEU A 316 36.04 4.51 38.79
N VAL A 317 35.59 4.86 39.99
CA VAL A 317 34.30 5.41 40.42
C VAL A 317 34.43 6.93 40.57
N ARG A 318 33.28 7.64 40.53
CA ARG A 318 32.91 8.91 41.21
C ARG A 318 32.64 10.10 40.27
N ILE A 319 31.37 10.55 40.21
CA ILE A 319 30.70 11.59 41.02
C ILE A 319 31.24 12.99 40.71
N PHE A 320 30.37 13.89 40.25
CA PHE A 320 30.32 15.29 40.68
C PHE A 320 28.91 15.87 40.51
N ASP A 321 28.35 16.34 41.63
CA ASP A 321 27.23 17.28 41.74
C ASP A 321 27.68 18.71 41.41
N SER A 322 26.77 19.51 40.85
CA SER A 322 26.53 20.93 41.15
C SER A 322 25.16 21.35 40.60
#